data_AF-A0A7X6PXA0-F1
#
_entry.id   AF-A0A7X6PXA0-F1
#
_cell.length_a   1.000
_cell.length_b   1.000
_cell.length_c   1.000
_cell.angle_alpha   90.00
_cell.angle_beta   90.00
_cell.angle_gamma   90.00
#
_symmetry.space_group_name_H-M   'P 1'
#
loop_
_entity.id
_entity.type
_entity.pdbx_description
1 polymer ?
#
loop_
_entity_poly.entity_id
_entity_poly.type
_entity_poly.pdbx_seq_one_letter_code
_entity_poly.pdbx_strand_id
1 'polypeptide(L)'
;IDVFISVLGAAAGNLALTALTKGGVYVGGGIPPKLLWRIKEDDLFMKHFTAKGRFKELMERMPVYIILNNHAALLGAAIRAFRI
;
A
#
# COMPACT_ATOMS: atom_id res chain seq x y z
N ILE A 1 -14.94 4.29 8.76
CA ILE A 1 -13.51 4.31 8.37
C ILE A 1 -13.04 2.95 7.86
N ASP A 2 -13.57 1.87 8.44
CA ASP A 2 -13.29 0.48 8.03
C ASP A 2 -13.54 0.21 6.55
N VAL A 3 -14.69 0.66 6.02
CA VAL A 3 -15.00 0.55 4.59
C VAL A 3 -13.92 1.18 3.71
N PHE A 4 -13.38 2.34 4.11
CA PHE A 4 -12.30 2.99 3.37
C PHE A 4 -11.03 2.14 3.39
N ILE A 5 -10.64 1.60 4.54
CA ILE A 5 -9.45 0.74 4.68
C ILE A 5 -9.63 -0.55 3.87
N SER A 6 -10.81 -1.18 3.93
CA SER A 6 -11.15 -2.37 3.16
C SER A 6 -11.06 -2.12 1.65
N VAL A 7 -11.65 -1.02 1.17
CA VAL A 7 -11.61 -0.66 -0.25
C VAL A 7 -10.18 -0.31 -0.68
N LEU A 8 -9.43 0.43 0.14
CA LEU A 8 -8.04 0.78 -0.15
C LEU A 8 -7.16 -0.48 -0.25
N GLY A 9 -7.31 -1.42 0.68
CA GLY A 9 -6.61 -2.72 0.63
C GLY A 9 -6.98 -3.52 -0.62
N ALA A 10 -8.28 -3.62 -0.93
CA ALA A 10 -8.75 -4.33 -2.13
C ALA A 10 -8.22 -3.71 -3.43
N ALA A 11 -8.20 -2.38 -3.53
CA ALA A 11 -7.68 -1.64 -4.69
C ALA A 11 -6.16 -1.79 -4.83
N ALA A 12 -5.42 -1.68 -3.72
CA ALA A 12 -3.98 -1.94 -3.70
C ALA A 12 -3.66 -3.38 -4.13
N GLY A 13 -4.45 -4.37 -3.68
CA GLY A 13 -4.30 -5.76 -4.08
C GLY A 13 -4.60 -5.98 -5.57
N ASN A 14 -5.57 -5.26 -6.15
CA ASN A 14 -5.80 -5.32 -7.60
C ASN A 14 -4.57 -4.82 -8.37
N LEU A 15 -4.04 -3.67 -7.98
CA LEU A 15 -2.85 -3.09 -8.63
C LEU A 15 -1.62 -3.99 -8.49
N ALA A 16 -1.41 -4.55 -7.31
CA ALA A 16 -0.31 -5.45 -7.02
C ALA A 16 -0.34 -6.70 -7.90
N LEU A 17 -1.52 -7.28 -8.11
CA LEU A 17 -1.71 -8.43 -8.98
C LEU A 17 -1.54 -8.06 -10.46
N THR A 18 -2.11 -6.93 -10.89
CA THR A 18 -1.99 -6.43 -12.27
C THR A 18 -0.54 -6.19 -12.68
N ALA A 19 0.27 -5.61 -11.79
CA ALA A 19 1.67 -5.29 -12.07
C ALA A 19 2.67 -6.36 -11.57
N LEU A 20 2.18 -7.43 -10.94
CA LEU A 20 3.00 -8.47 -10.28
C LEU A 20 4.13 -7.86 -9.43
N THR A 21 3.76 -7.01 -8.47
CA THR A 21 4.68 -6.17 -7.69
C THR A 21 5.55 -6.96 -6.70
N LYS A 22 6.54 -7.71 -7.19
CA LYS A 22 7.46 -8.50 -6.36
C LYS A 22 8.30 -7.64 -5.41
N GLY A 23 8.57 -6.38 -5.78
CA GLY A 23 9.25 -5.40 -4.91
C GLY A 23 8.35 -4.79 -3.82
N GLY A 24 7.06 -5.13 -3.82
CA GLY A 24 6.07 -4.64 -2.88
C GLY A 24 5.25 -3.44 -3.36
N VAL A 25 4.32 -3.03 -2.51
CA VAL A 25 3.41 -1.91 -2.71
C VAL A 25 3.69 -0.82 -1.67
N TYR A 26 3.82 0.41 -2.12
CA TYR A 26 4.01 1.56 -1.24
C TYR A 26 2.74 2.42 -1.22
N VAL A 27 2.11 2.49 -0.06
CA VAL A 27 0.91 3.28 0.20
C VAL A 27 1.35 4.66 0.70
N GLY A 28 1.25 5.65 -0.18
CA GLY A 28 1.51 7.06 0.12
C GLY A 28 0.24 7.88 0.36
N GLY A 29 0.42 9.19 0.50
CA GLY A 29 -0.67 10.15 0.71
C GLY A 29 -0.89 10.49 2.19
N GLY A 30 -1.66 11.55 2.44
CA GLY A 30 -1.83 12.10 3.79
C GLY A 30 -2.82 11.37 4.70
N ILE A 31 -3.65 10.48 4.14
CA ILE A 31 -4.70 9.76 4.89
C ILE A 31 -4.13 8.50 5.57
N PRO A 32 -3.41 7.59 4.87
CA PRO A 32 -2.94 6.33 5.47
C PRO A 32 -2.06 6.51 6.73
N PRO A 33 -1.12 7.48 6.81
CA PRO A 33 -0.36 7.74 8.03
C PRO A 33 -1.22 8.14 9.23
N LYS A 34 -2.32 8.88 9.01
CA LYS A 34 -3.24 9.31 10.06
C LYS A 34 -4.13 8.17 10.57
N LEU A 35 -4.30 7.13 9.76
CA LEU A 35 -5.15 5.97 10.07
C LEU A 35 -4.35 4.72 10.45
N LEU A 36 -3.04 4.84 10.70
CA LEU A 36 -2.18 3.69 11.03
C LEU A 36 -2.72 2.84 12.17
N TRP A 37 -3.28 3.46 13.20
CA TRP A 37 -3.84 2.74 14.36
C TRP A 37 -4.95 1.77 13.92
N ARG A 38 -5.84 2.21 13.02
CA ARG A 38 -6.94 1.38 12.53
C ARG A 38 -6.54 0.44 11.40
N ILE A 39 -5.56 0.83 10.58
CA ILE A 39 -5.03 -0.03 9.50
C ILE A 39 -4.35 -1.27 10.09
N LYS A 40 -3.64 -1.11 11.21
CA LYS A 40 -2.96 -2.21 11.92
C LYS A 40 -3.91 -3.06 12.77
N GLU A 41 -5.04 -2.50 13.17
CA GLU A 41 -6.03 -3.23 13.95
C GLU A 41 -6.71 -4.30 13.08
N ASP A 42 -6.75 -5.54 13.58
CA ASP A 42 -7.33 -6.72 12.93
C ASP A 42 -6.80 -7.04 11.51
N ASP A 43 -5.67 -6.45 11.12
CA ASP A 43 -5.08 -6.60 9.79
C ASP A 43 -6.07 -6.29 8.64
N LEU A 44 -7.03 -5.38 8.88
CA LEU A 44 -8.16 -5.15 7.98
C LEU A 44 -7.72 -4.83 6.54
N PHE A 45 -6.67 -4.01 6.38
CA PHE A 45 -6.10 -3.71 5.08
C PHE A 45 -5.58 -4.97 4.38
N MET A 46 -4.77 -5.76 5.09
CA MET A 46 -4.11 -6.95 4.52
C MET A 46 -5.12 -8.04 4.19
N LYS A 47 -6.17 -8.20 5.00
CA LYS A 47 -7.28 -9.11 4.73
C LYS A 47 -7.95 -8.83 3.37
N HIS A 48 -8.16 -7.55 3.03
CA HIS A 48 -8.76 -7.18 1.75
C HIS A 48 -7.74 -7.10 0.61
N PHE A 49 -6.47 -6.81 0.90
CA PHE A 49 -5.38 -6.88 -0.07
C PHE A 49 -5.19 -8.30 -0.62
N THR A 50 -5.17 -9.31 0.24
CA THR A 50 -4.94 -10.72 -0.13
C THR A 50 -6.19 -11.45 -0.62
N ALA A 51 -7.38 -10.83 -0.52
CA ALA A 51 -8.66 -11.40 -0.97
C ALA A 51 -8.77 -11.47 -2.51
N LYS A 52 -7.93 -12.29 -3.14
CA LYS A 52 -7.81 -12.50 -4.60
C LYS A 52 -7.99 -13.98 -5.00
N GLY A 53 -8.82 -14.71 -4.25
CA GLY A 53 -9.14 -16.12 -4.51
C GLY A 53 -7.89 -16.99 -4.63
N ARG A 54 -7.73 -17.68 -5.76
CA ARG A 54 -6.57 -18.55 -6.05
C ARG A 54 -5.20 -17.85 -5.99
N PHE A 55 -5.16 -16.52 -6.06
CA PHE A 55 -3.92 -15.77 -5.97
C PHE A 55 -3.54 -15.40 -4.53
N LYS A 56 -4.35 -15.75 -3.51
CA LYS A 56 -4.12 -15.38 -2.11
C LYS A 56 -2.68 -15.66 -1.65
N GLU A 57 -2.15 -16.86 -1.89
CA GLU A 57 -0.78 -17.24 -1.49
C GLU A 57 0.30 -16.39 -2.18
N LEU A 58 0.06 -15.97 -3.43
CA LEU A 58 0.95 -15.05 -4.13
C LEU A 58 0.90 -13.66 -3.49
N MET A 59 -0.31 -13.18 -3.15
CA MET A 59 -0.52 -11.88 -2.53
C MET A 59 0.12 -11.80 -1.14
N GLU A 60 0.04 -12.87 -0.34
CA GLU A 60 0.64 -12.93 1.01
C GLU A 60 2.16 -12.76 1.02
N ARG A 61 2.83 -13.03 -0.11
CA ARG A 61 4.28 -12.85 -0.27
C ARG A 61 4.67 -11.43 -0.71
N MET A 62 3.71 -10.60 -1.10
CA MET A 62 3.98 -9.23 -1.55
C MET A 62 4.02 -8.29 -0.34
N PRO A 63 5.15 -7.63 -0.06
CA PRO A 63 5.23 -6.73 1.07
C PRO A 63 4.45 -5.43 0.79
N VAL A 64 3.79 -4.89 1.81
CA VAL A 64 3.09 -3.61 1.77
C VAL A 64 3.73 -2.65 2.76
N TYR A 65 4.04 -1.45 2.30
CA TYR A 65 4.69 -0.40 3.09
C TYR A 65 3.82 0.84 3.12
N ILE A 66 3.73 1.50 4.27
CA ILE A 66 3.10 2.81 4.40
C ILE A 66 4.21 3.86 4.49
N ILE A 67 4.18 4.86 3.60
CA ILE A 67 5.17 5.94 3.60
C ILE A 67 4.86 6.90 4.73
N LEU A 68 5.72 6.92 5.76
CA LEU A 68 5.59 7.82 6.92
C LEU A 68 6.39 9.11 6.77
N ASN A 69 7.28 9.18 5.78
CA ASN A 69 8.09 10.36 5.54
C ASN A 69 7.25 11.44 4.83
N ASN A 70 6.92 12.52 5.57
CA ASN A 70 6.15 13.65 5.05
C ASN A 70 6.86 14.40 3.91
N HIS A 71 8.17 14.22 3.75
CA HIS A 71 8.96 14.85 2.67
C HIS A 71 9.19 13.91 1.49
N ALA A 72 8.63 12.70 1.47
CA ALA A 72 8.89 11.72 0.40
C ALA A 72 8.63 12.27 -1.01
N ALA A 73 7.57 13.07 -1.19
CA ALA A 73 7.27 13.71 -2.47
C ALA A 73 8.34 14.74 -2.88
N LEU A 74 8.77 15.59 -1.95
CA LEU A 74 9.81 16.59 -2.18
C LEU A 74 11.18 15.93 -2.47
N LEU A 75 11.52 14.87 -1.74
CA LEU A 75 12.74 14.09 -1.97
C LEU A 75 12.72 13.45 -3.36
N GLY A 76 11.60 12.88 -3.77
CA GLY A 76 11.44 12.33 -5.12
C GLY A 76 11.63 13.40 -6.21
N ALA A 77 11.06 14.59 -6.02
CA ALA A 77 11.23 15.72 -6.92
C ALA A 77 12.69 16.19 -7.00
N ALA A 78 13.36 16.35 -5.85
CA ALA A 78 14.77 16.73 -5.79
C ALA A 78 15.67 15.70 -6.49
N ILE A 79 15.48 14.40 -6.22
CA ILE A 79 16.22 13.32 -6.89
C ILE A 79 16.00 13.38 -8.40
N ARG A 80 14.77 13.61 -8.87
CA ARG A 80 14.49 13.72 -10.30
C ARG A 80 15.18 14.94 -10.93
N ALA A 81 15.23 16.07 -10.22
CA ALA A 81 15.90 17.28 -10.68
C ALA A 81 17.43 17.11 -10.79
N PHE A 82 18.07 16.44 -9.81
CA PHE A 82 19.52 16.20 -9.82
C PHE A 82 19.98 15.06 -10.75
N ARG A 83 19.05 14.30 -11.33
CA ARG A 83 19.35 13.22 -12.30
C ARG A 83 19.38 13.70 -13.75
N ILE A 84 19.23 15.00 -13.99
CA ILE A 84 19.34 15.64 -15.31
C ILE A 84 20.79 16.04 -15.53
#